data_AF-A0A6J6D5D3-F1
#
_entry.id   AF-A0A6J6D5D3-F1
#
_cell.length_a   1.000
_cell.length_b   1.000
_cell.length_c   1.000
_cell.angle_alpha   90.00
_cell.angle_beta   90.00
_cell.angle_gamma   90.00
#
_symmetry.space_group_name_H-M   'P 1'
#
loop_
_entity.id
_entity.type
_entity.pdbx_description
1 polymer ?
#
loop_
_entity_poly.entity_id
_entity_poly.type
_entity_poly.pdbx_seq_one_letter_code
_entity_poly.pdbx_strand_id
1 'polypeptide(L)'
;MRRFEWNALRPGDHVAVHDDRERGFELLDGEVVIVQTESGLNDVAVRVTHGAAGDSEVLRPRRSAVHLVPIDHDETCWRCGLASAA
;
A
#
# COMPACT_ATOMS: atom_id res chain seq x y z
N MET A 1 17.53 1.96 6.88
CA MET A 1 17.47 1.66 5.43
C MET A 1 17.34 0.17 5.18
N ARG A 2 16.13 -0.38 5.27
CA ARG A 2 15.79 -1.55 4.45
C ARG A 2 15.05 -0.97 3.27
N ARG A 3 15.55 -1.18 2.04
CA ARG A 3 14.75 -0.89 0.84
C ARG A 3 13.43 -1.62 1.02
N PHE A 4 12.31 -0.96 0.72
CA PHE A 4 11.02 -1.65 0.64
C PHE A 4 11.09 -2.67 -0.49
N GLU A 5 11.48 -3.89 -0.13
CA GLU A 5 11.49 -5.01 -1.05
C GLU A 5 10.05 -5.50 -1.10
N TRP A 6 9.38 -5.31 -2.24
CA TRP A 6 8.07 -5.91 -2.49
C TRP A 6 8.06 -7.42 -2.21
N ASN A 7 9.23 -8.06 -2.35
CA ASN A 7 9.47 -9.45 -1.98
C ASN A 7 9.35 -9.75 -0.47
N ALA A 8 9.24 -8.74 0.39
CA ALA A 8 9.05 -8.89 1.82
C ALA A 8 7.57 -8.99 2.21
N LEU A 9 6.64 -8.49 1.39
CA LEU A 9 5.21 -8.55 1.66
C LEU A 9 4.70 -9.99 1.68
N ARG A 10 3.84 -10.30 2.64
CA ARG A 10 3.15 -11.59 2.79
C ARG A 10 1.65 -11.35 2.97
N PRO A 11 0.79 -12.28 2.52
CA PRO A 11 -0.61 -12.27 2.94
C PRO A 11 -0.72 -12.23 4.46
N GLY A 12 -1.60 -11.37 4.97
CA GLY A 12 -1.77 -11.08 6.40
C GLY A 12 -0.95 -9.89 6.92
N ASP A 13 0.00 -9.36 6.15
CA ASP A 13 0.74 -8.17 6.57
C ASP A 13 -0.18 -6.95 6.65
N HIS A 14 -0.05 -6.20 7.74
CA HIS A 14 -0.69 -4.90 7.90
C HIS A 14 0.12 -3.83 7.17
N VAL A 15 -0.56 -3.10 6.30
CA VAL A 15 0.03 -2.12 5.40
C VAL A 15 -0.78 -0.84 5.36
N ALA A 16 -0.13 0.26 4.99
CA ALA A 16 -0.79 1.47 4.56
C ALA A 16 -0.69 1.56 3.03
N VAL A 17 -1.79 1.86 2.35
CA VAL A 17 -1.87 1.84 0.88
C VAL A 17 -2.50 3.12 0.35
N HIS A 18 -1.94 3.64 -0.75
CA HIS A 18 -2.60 4.68 -1.55
C HIS A 18 -3.56 4.03 -2.56
N ASP A 19 -4.80 4.52 -2.62
CA ASP A 19 -5.69 4.22 -3.75
C ASP A 19 -5.29 5.08 -4.97
N ASP A 20 -5.04 4.43 -6.10
CA ASP A 20 -4.73 5.11 -7.35
C ASP A 20 -5.93 5.81 -7.98
N ARG A 21 -7.15 5.43 -7.61
CA ARG A 21 -8.40 6.03 -8.10
C ARG A 21 -8.71 7.35 -7.40
N GLU A 22 -8.20 7.52 -6.18
CA GLU A 22 -8.41 8.73 -5.41
C GLU A 22 -7.38 9.81 -5.77
N ARG A 23 -7.86 11.04 -5.87
CA ARG A 23 -7.01 12.21 -6.13
C ARG A 23 -6.24 12.67 -4.89
N GLY A 24 -6.68 12.22 -3.72
CA GLY A 24 -6.02 12.52 -2.45
C GLY A 24 -4.69 11.77 -2.32
N PHE A 25 -3.84 12.26 -1.43
CA PHE A 25 -2.64 11.55 -1.01
C PHE A 25 -2.86 10.74 0.27
N GLU A 26 -4.11 10.36 0.54
CA GLU A 26 -4.50 9.64 1.75
C GLU A 26 -3.92 8.23 1.75
N LEU A 27 -3.64 7.75 2.96
CA LEU A 27 -3.19 6.40 3.24
C LEU A 27 -4.33 5.65 3.89
N LEU A 28 -4.72 4.54 3.26
CA LEU A 28 -5.73 3.64 3.77
C LEU A 28 -5.04 2.51 4.53
N ASP A 29 -5.50 2.24 5.75
CA ASP A 29 -5.10 1.05 6.48
C ASP A 29 -5.68 -0.20 5.79
N GLY A 30 -4.83 -1.21 5.62
CA GLY A 30 -5.23 -2.43 4.95
C GLY A 30 -4.42 -3.65 5.35
N GLU A 31 -4.90 -4.79 4.88
CA GLU A 31 -4.27 -6.10 5.04
C GLU A 31 -3.96 -6.68 3.67
N VAL A 32 -2.74 -7.17 3.48
CA VAL A 32 -2.36 -7.86 2.24
C VAL A 32 -3.13 -9.17 2.14
N VAL A 33 -3.85 -9.39 1.04
CA VAL A 33 -4.60 -10.64 0.81
C VAL A 33 -4.01 -11.49 -0.31
N ILE A 34 -3.27 -10.89 -1.24
CA ILE A 34 -2.60 -11.58 -2.34
C ILE A 34 -1.22 -10.98 -2.51
N VAL A 35 -0.21 -11.84 -2.65
CA VAL A 35 1.12 -11.51 -3.17
C VAL A 35 1.44 -12.52 -4.26
N GLN A 36 1.56 -12.05 -5.50
CA GLN A 36 1.98 -12.86 -6.63
C GLN A 36 3.31 -12.32 -7.16
N THR A 37 4.31 -13.20 -7.18
CA THR A 37 5.65 -12.92 -7.71
C THR A 37 5.91 -13.89 -8.86
N GLU A 38 5.41 -13.55 -10.05
CA GLU A 38 5.74 -14.26 -11.28
C GLU A 38 6.83 -13.51 -12.06
N SER A 39 7.61 -14.23 -12.88
CA SER A 39 8.65 -13.64 -13.71
C SER A 39 8.04 -12.62 -14.69
N GLY A 40 8.14 -11.33 -14.34
CA GLY A 40 7.62 -10.21 -15.14
C GLY A 40 6.36 -9.54 -14.59
N LEU A 41 5.70 -10.15 -13.59
CA LEU A 41 4.48 -9.63 -12.96
C LEU A 41 4.58 -9.75 -11.44
N ASN A 42 4.69 -8.60 -10.78
CA ASN A 42 4.50 -8.50 -9.34
C ASN A 42 3.12 -7.90 -9.12
N ASP A 43 2.23 -8.64 -8.45
CA ASP A 43 0.89 -8.18 -8.10
C ASP A 43 0.68 -8.30 -6.59
N VAL A 44 0.05 -7.28 -6.02
CA VAL A 44 -0.34 -7.26 -4.61
C VAL A 44 -1.77 -6.77 -4.55
N ALA A 45 -2.59 -7.48 -3.77
CA ALA A 45 -3.92 -7.03 -3.47
C ALA A 45 -4.03 -6.75 -1.97
N VAL A 46 -4.60 -5.59 -1.63
CA VAL A 46 -4.78 -5.12 -0.26
C VAL A 46 -6.26 -4.98 0.01
N ARG A 47 -6.75 -5.62 1.07
CA ARG A 47 -8.11 -5.37 1.57
C ARG A 47 -8.06 -4.13 2.46
N VAL A 48 -8.84 -3.13 2.12
CA VAL A 48 -9.03 -1.91 2.91
C VAL A 48 -10.46 -1.84 3.40
N THR A 49 -10.67 -1.14 4.51
CA THR A 49 -12.00 -0.88 5.07
C THR A 49 -12.24 0.63 5.05
N HIS A 50 -13.34 1.04 4.44
CA HIS A 50 -13.71 2.45 4.29
C HIS A 50 -14.70 2.88 5.36
N GLY A 51 -14.35 3.96 6.07
CA GLY A 51 -15.23 4.64 7.01
C GLY A 51 -15.75 3.76 8.15
N ALA A 52 -16.64 4.34 8.97
CA ALA A 52 -17.21 3.64 10.13
C ALA A 52 -18.24 2.56 9.76
N ALA A 53 -18.73 2.56 8.51
CA ALA A 53 -19.74 1.61 8.03
C ALA A 53 -19.16 0.22 7.74
N GLY A 54 -17.83 0.09 7.64
CA GLY A 54 -17.16 -1.20 7.48
C GLY A 54 -17.15 -1.76 6.06
N ASP A 55 -17.48 -0.94 5.06
CA ASP A 55 -17.44 -1.35 3.66
C ASP A 55 -15.99 -1.70 3.28
N SER A 56 -15.76 -2.96 2.94
CA SER A 56 -14.45 -3.46 2.60
C SER A 56 -14.32 -3.64 1.10
N GLU A 57 -13.19 -3.25 0.54
CA GLU A 57 -12.86 -3.53 -0.85
C GLU A 57 -11.43 -4.04 -1.00
N VAL A 58 -11.14 -4.65 -2.14
CA VAL A 58 -9.79 -5.13 -2.47
C VAL A 58 -9.20 -4.20 -3.53
N LEU A 59 -8.14 -3.49 -3.15
CA LEU A 59 -7.36 -2.65 -4.03
C LEU A 59 -6.23 -3.47 -4.68
N ARG A 60 -5.91 -3.15 -5.93
CA ARG A 60 -4.70 -3.61 -6.63
C ARG A 60 -3.80 -2.40 -6.92
N PRO A 61 -3.07 -1.92 -5.89
CA PRO A 61 -2.24 -0.73 -6.00
C PRO A 61 -1.14 -0.92 -7.05
N ARG A 62 -0.85 0.15 -7.80
CA ARG A 62 0.33 0.16 -8.67
C ARG A 62 1.62 0.11 -7.84
N ARG A 63 2.71 -0.24 -8.53
CA ARG A 63 4.06 -0.31 -7.91
C ARG A 63 4.34 0.97 -7.10
N SER A 64 4.81 0.79 -5.87
CA SER A 64 5.18 1.86 -4.91
C SER A 64 4.03 2.60 -4.23
N ALA A 65 2.82 2.04 -4.19
CA ALA A 65 1.68 2.60 -3.45
C ALA A 65 1.37 1.85 -2.14
N VAL A 66 2.23 0.94 -1.68
CA VAL A 66 2.06 0.15 -0.44
C VAL A 66 3.25 0.36 0.48
N HIS A 67 2.97 0.51 1.78
CA HIS A 67 3.92 0.70 2.86
C HIS A 67 3.67 -0.32 3.97
N LEU A 68 4.72 -0.91 4.55
CA LEU A 68 4.58 -1.70 5.78
C LEU A 68 4.33 -0.75 6.95
N VAL A 69 3.52 -1.21 7.90
CA VAL A 69 3.28 -0.47 9.15
C VAL A 69 4.22 -1.00 10.25
N PRO A 70 4.91 -0.13 11.01
CA PRO A 70 4.89 1.34 10.93
C PRO A 70 5.60 1.86 9.66
N ILE A 71 5.04 2.93 9.08
CA ILE A 71 5.57 3.55 7.86
C ILE A 71 6.97 4.10 8.14
N ASP A 72 7.95 3.65 7.36
CA ASP A 72 9.30 4.21 7.39
C ASP A 72 9.30 5.54 6.64
N HIS A 73 9.41 6.67 7.37
CA HIS A 73 9.44 8.01 6.77
C HIS A 73 10.70 8.29 5.96
N ASP A 74 11.73 7.44 6.05
CA ASP A 74 12.90 7.49 5.17
C ASP A 74 12.63 6.78 3.83
N GLU A 75 11.47 6.15 3.63
CA GLU A 75 11.07 5.61 2.33
C GLU A 75 10.80 6.70 1.30
N THR A 76 11.40 6.54 0.13
CA THR A 76 11.17 7.43 -1.01
C THR A 76 9.88 7.06 -1.75
N CYS A 77 8.73 7.34 -1.14
CA CYS A 77 7.43 7.31 -1.84
C CYS A 77 7.09 8.71 -2.34
N TRP A 78 6.94 8.84 -3.66
CA TRP A 78 6.66 10.12 -4.30
C TRP A 78 5.30 10.71 -3.88
N ARG A 79 4.30 9.86 -3.58
CA ARG A 79 2.98 10.31 -3.09
C ARG A 79 3.07 10.84 -1.66
N CYS A 80 3.77 10.15 -0.77
CA CYS A 80 4.02 10.65 0.58
C CYS A 80 4.80 11.98 0.56
N GLY A 81 5.83 12.09 -0.30
CA GLY A 81 6.58 13.32 -0.47
C GLY A 81 5.74 14.52 -0.92
N LEU A 82 4.75 14.29 -1.80
CA LEU A 82 3.78 15.33 -2.19
C LEU A 82 2.80 15.66 -1.06
N ALA A 83 2.33 14.66 -0.31
CA ALA A 83 1.44 14.85 0.83
C ALA A 83 2.07 15.71 1.93
N SER A 84 3.36 15.49 2.23
CA SER A 84 4.11 16.24 3.24
C SER A 84 4.49 17.67 2.80
N ALA A 85 4.34 18.00 1.52
CA ALA A 85 4.64 19.32 0.97
C ALA A 85 3.40 20.22 0.82
N ALA A 86 2.19 19.69 1.10
CA ALA A 86 0.91 20.40 1.04
C ALA A 86 0.53 21.00 2.41
#